data_AF-A0A1I0P745-F1
#
_entry.id   AF-A0A1I0P745-F1
#
_cell.length_a   1.000
_cell.length_b   1.000
_cell.length_c   1.000
_cell.angle_alpha   90.00
_cell.angle_beta   90.00
_cell.angle_gamma   90.00
#
_symmetry.space_group_name_H-M   'P 1'
#
loop_
_entity.id
_entity.type
_entity.pdbx_description
1 polymer ?
#
loop_
_entity_poly.entity_id
_entity_poly.type
_entity_poly.pdbx_seq_one_letter_code
_entity_poly.pdbx_strand_id
1 'polypeptide(L)'
;MTFPAESVPDGVIGAPHHLYVGVLVLAVAILVVADDYAQREPLLALTGTLTALFAFATVWPYYHTTGALLTLAGLVVALLGVLWPGGMWSGYPLVWRFVAFVGVVVGLDDAASHAFGVWTPLDTVWKVGIYPVLP
;
A
#
# COMPACT_ATOMS: atom_id res chain seq x y z
N MET A 1 -17.57 -3.75 -16.61
CA MET A 1 -16.68 -4.32 -15.58
C MET A 1 -17.37 -4.16 -14.24
N THR A 2 -17.34 -5.18 -13.39
CA THR A 2 -17.78 -5.09 -11.99
C THR A 2 -16.65 -4.52 -11.14
N PHE A 3 -16.97 -3.72 -10.13
CA PHE A 3 -15.98 -3.18 -9.19
C PHE A 3 -16.29 -3.68 -7.76
N PRO A 4 -15.28 -4.21 -7.04
CA PRO A 4 -13.95 -4.59 -7.54
C PRO A 4 -14.05 -5.72 -8.58
N ALA A 5 -13.00 -5.89 -9.40
CA ALA A 5 -12.91 -7.02 -10.33
C ALA A 5 -12.91 -8.35 -9.57
N GLU A 6 -12.28 -8.38 -8.39
CA GLU A 6 -12.26 -9.51 -7.48
C GLU A 6 -12.95 -9.18 -6.16
N SER A 7 -13.94 -9.99 -5.78
CA SER A 7 -14.62 -9.86 -4.47
C SER A 7 -13.66 -10.08 -3.31
N VAL A 8 -12.73 -11.02 -3.48
CA VAL A 8 -11.58 -11.22 -2.59
C VAL A 8 -10.35 -11.31 -3.49
N PRO A 9 -9.32 -10.47 -3.27
CA PRO A 9 -8.04 -10.56 -3.98
C PRO A 9 -7.50 -12.00 -4.03
N ASP A 10 -7.29 -12.52 -5.25
CA ASP A 10 -6.90 -13.90 -5.58
C ASP A 10 -7.78 -15.01 -4.95
N GLY A 11 -8.96 -14.66 -4.42
CA GLY A 11 -9.82 -15.55 -3.65
C GLY A 11 -9.34 -15.84 -2.22
N VAL A 12 -8.16 -15.36 -1.81
CA VAL A 12 -7.55 -15.63 -0.50
C VAL A 12 -6.83 -14.39 0.02
N ILE A 13 -7.49 -13.62 0.90
CA ILE A 13 -6.93 -12.35 1.41
C ILE A 13 -5.63 -12.54 2.20
N GLY A 14 -5.48 -13.67 2.89
CA GLY A 14 -4.28 -13.99 3.69
C GLY A 14 -3.12 -14.55 2.89
N ALA A 15 -3.28 -14.71 1.56
CA ALA A 15 -2.17 -15.12 0.71
C ALA A 15 -1.09 -14.03 0.68
N PRO A 16 0.14 -14.37 0.27
CA PRO A 16 1.17 -13.40 -0.01
C PRO A 16 0.72 -12.43 -1.13
N HIS A 17 0.24 -11.25 -0.72
CA HIS A 17 -0.08 -10.11 -1.57
C HIS A 17 1.04 -9.07 -1.47
N HIS A 18 1.43 -8.44 -2.58
CA HIS A 18 2.48 -7.41 -2.49
C HIS A 18 2.00 -6.17 -1.81
N LEU A 19 0.70 -5.97 -1.68
CA LEU A 19 0.18 -4.93 -0.80
C LEU A 19 0.79 -5.01 0.58
N TYR A 20 0.91 -6.22 1.17
CA TYR A 20 1.54 -6.38 2.48
C TYR A 20 3.02 -5.99 2.44
N VAL A 21 3.75 -6.40 1.40
CA VAL A 21 5.17 -6.06 1.23
C VAL A 21 5.36 -4.54 1.10
N GLY A 22 4.59 -3.90 0.21
CA GLY A 22 4.63 -2.47 -0.03
C GLY A 22 4.28 -1.64 1.22
N VAL A 23 3.22 -2.04 1.92
CA VAL A 23 2.79 -1.43 3.20
C VAL A 23 3.86 -1.60 4.29
N LEU A 24 4.52 -2.75 4.39
CA LEU A 24 5.58 -2.97 5.37
C LEU A 24 6.83 -2.13 5.06
N VAL A 25 7.25 -2.06 3.80
CA VAL A 25 8.36 -1.20 3.37
C VAL A 25 8.06 0.27 3.68
N LEU A 26 6.84 0.71 3.38
CA LEU A 26 6.36 2.04 3.70
C LEU A 26 6.34 2.30 5.22
N ALA A 27 5.82 1.36 6.00
CA ALA A 27 5.81 1.46 7.46
C ALA A 27 7.21 1.57 8.05
N VAL A 28 8.18 0.79 7.56
CA VAL A 28 9.59 0.91 7.97
C VAL A 28 10.13 2.30 7.67
N ALA A 29 9.92 2.82 6.46
CA ALA A 29 10.37 4.17 6.12
C ALA A 29 9.72 5.23 7.04
N ILE A 30 8.40 5.12 7.28
CA ILE A 30 7.66 5.98 8.21
C ILE A 30 8.26 5.92 9.61
N LEU A 31 8.56 4.73 10.14
CA LEU A 31 9.15 4.56 11.47
C LEU A 31 10.56 5.14 11.57
N VAL A 32 11.35 5.07 10.49
CA VAL A 32 12.70 5.65 10.45
C VAL A 32 12.66 7.17 10.43
N VAL A 33 11.69 7.76 9.73
CA VAL A 33 11.61 9.21 9.61
C VAL A 33 10.77 9.86 10.71
N ALA A 34 9.92 9.09 11.42
CA ALA A 34 9.16 9.56 12.57
C ALA A 34 10.11 10.10 13.66
N ASP A 35 9.71 11.20 14.30
CA ASP A 35 10.45 11.81 15.41
C ASP A 35 9.52 12.04 16.60
N ASP A 36 9.88 12.92 17.54
CA ASP A 36 9.02 13.29 18.68
C ASP A 36 8.42 14.70 18.49
N TYR A 37 8.48 15.25 17.27
CA TYR A 37 7.95 16.58 16.97
C TYR A 37 6.58 16.46 16.30
N ALA A 38 5.53 16.54 17.13
CA ALA A 38 4.13 16.40 16.72
C ALA A 38 3.69 17.16 15.44
N GLN A 39 4.33 18.29 15.12
CA GLN A 39 4.01 19.11 13.94
C GLN A 39 4.71 18.67 12.64
N ARG A 40 5.58 17.66 12.72
CA ARG A 40 6.42 17.19 11.60
C ARG A 40 6.20 15.72 11.26
N GLU A 41 5.49 14.99 12.11
CA GLU A 41 5.22 13.56 12.02
C GLU A 41 4.62 13.10 10.67
N PRO A 42 4.82 11.82 10.30
CA PRO A 42 4.37 11.24 9.02
C PRO A 42 2.88 10.95 9.03
N LEU A 43 2.07 11.65 9.82
CA LEU A 43 0.73 11.20 10.18
C LEU A 43 -0.16 10.99 8.96
N LEU A 44 0.00 11.80 7.90
CA LEU A 44 -0.76 11.59 6.66
C LEU A 44 -0.36 10.27 5.97
N ALA A 45 0.96 10.01 5.86
CA ALA A 45 1.47 8.76 5.31
C ALA A 45 1.06 7.56 6.16
N LEU A 46 1.21 7.65 7.49
CA LEU A 46 0.85 6.60 8.45
C LEU A 46 -0.65 6.31 8.44
N THR A 47 -1.50 7.35 8.46
CA THR A 47 -2.97 7.20 8.44
C THR A 47 -3.41 6.51 7.16
N GLY A 48 -2.87 6.93 6.00
CA GLY A 48 -3.14 6.27 4.73
C GLY A 48 -2.71 4.80 4.73
N THR A 49 -1.49 4.53 5.23
CA THR A 49 -0.91 3.18 5.33
C THR A 49 -1.77 2.25 6.19
N LEU A 50 -2.16 2.69 7.39
CA LEU A 50 -2.98 1.91 8.31
C LEU A 50 -4.41 1.71 7.79
N THR A 51 -4.99 2.74 7.16
CA THR A 51 -6.30 2.65 6.52
C THR A 51 -6.28 1.61 5.41
N ALA A 52 -5.26 1.63 4.56
CA ALA A 52 -5.12 0.69 3.46
C ALA A 52 -4.98 -0.75 3.97
N LEU A 53 -4.09 -0.98 4.94
CA LEU A 53 -3.87 -2.30 5.53
C LEU A 53 -5.14 -2.87 6.17
N PHE A 54 -5.81 -2.05 6.99
CA PHE A 54 -7.05 -2.44 7.65
C PHE A 54 -8.14 -2.76 6.64
N ALA A 55 -8.36 -1.87 5.66
CA ALA A 55 -9.38 -2.05 4.64
C ALA A 55 -9.15 -3.31 3.81
N PHE A 56 -7.92 -3.55 3.37
CA PHE A 56 -7.55 -4.72 2.59
C PHE A 56 -7.77 -6.00 3.40
N ALA A 57 -7.16 -6.11 4.58
CA ALA A 57 -7.18 -7.34 5.36
C ALA A 57 -8.53 -7.66 5.99
N THR A 58 -9.35 -6.64 6.33
CA THR A 58 -10.52 -6.83 7.21
C THR A 58 -11.83 -6.35 6.63
N VAL A 59 -11.84 -5.44 5.64
CA VAL A 59 -13.07 -4.89 5.08
C VAL A 59 -13.38 -5.51 3.72
N TRP A 60 -12.39 -5.57 2.83
CA TRP A 60 -12.56 -6.10 1.47
C TRP A 60 -13.14 -7.52 1.44
N PRO A 61 -12.72 -8.48 2.29
CA PRO A 61 -13.25 -9.84 2.25
C PRO A 61 -14.76 -9.95 2.52
N TYR A 62 -15.34 -8.96 3.21
CA TYR A 62 -16.75 -8.98 3.65
C TYR A 62 -17.60 -7.89 2.99
N TYR A 63 -16.99 -6.76 2.64
CA TYR A 63 -17.62 -5.58 2.06
C TYR A 63 -16.80 -5.12 0.85
N HIS A 64 -16.84 -5.90 -0.22
CA HIS A 64 -15.91 -5.84 -1.36
C HIS A 64 -15.71 -4.43 -1.94
N THR A 65 -16.80 -3.74 -2.29
CA THR A 65 -16.74 -2.38 -2.83
C THR A 65 -16.15 -1.39 -1.83
N THR A 66 -16.58 -1.44 -0.57
CA THR A 66 -16.08 -0.54 0.48
C THR A 66 -14.61 -0.79 0.79
N GLY A 67 -14.21 -2.05 0.91
CA GLY A 67 -12.82 -2.42 1.20
C GLY A 67 -11.87 -2.04 0.07
N ALA A 68 -12.26 -2.28 -1.19
CA ALA A 68 -11.47 -1.86 -2.34
C ALA A 68 -11.27 -0.33 -2.38
N LEU A 69 -12.37 0.44 -2.19
CA LEU A 69 -12.30 1.90 -2.17
C LEU A 69 -11.45 2.42 -1.02
N LEU A 70 -11.63 1.91 0.19
CA LEU A 70 -10.85 2.33 1.36
C LEU A 70 -9.37 1.95 1.22
N THR A 71 -9.07 0.79 0.62
CA THR A 71 -7.69 0.36 0.36
C THR A 71 -6.99 1.33 -0.57
N LEU A 72 -7.60 1.60 -1.73
CA LEU A 72 -7.07 2.54 -2.72
C LEU A 72 -6.98 3.96 -2.17
N ALA A 73 -8.01 4.44 -1.47
CA ALA A 73 -8.01 5.76 -0.87
C ALA A 73 -6.92 5.89 0.20
N GLY A 74 -6.73 4.88 1.05
CA GLY A 74 -5.65 4.83 2.03
C GLY A 74 -4.27 4.93 1.37
N LEU A 75 -4.02 4.15 0.31
CA LEU A 75 -2.77 4.20 -0.43
C LEU A 75 -2.53 5.53 -1.14
N VAL A 76 -3.58 6.16 -1.69
CA VAL A 76 -3.50 7.50 -2.28
C VAL A 76 -3.18 8.55 -1.21
N VAL A 77 -3.84 8.50 -0.05
CA VAL A 77 -3.53 9.37 1.10
C VAL A 77 -2.09 9.16 1.54
N ALA A 78 -1.62 7.91 1.58
CA ALA A 78 -0.25 7.59 1.92
C ALA A 78 0.74 8.20 0.92
N LEU A 79 0.47 8.06 -0.38
CA LEU A 79 1.26 8.64 -1.46
C LEU A 79 1.35 10.16 -1.32
N LEU A 80 0.21 10.83 -1.11
CA LEU A 80 0.16 12.27 -0.90
C LEU A 80 0.97 12.68 0.33
N GLY A 81 0.92 11.90 1.41
CA GLY A 81 1.75 12.09 2.60
C GLY A 81 3.25 12.01 2.31
N VAL A 82 3.69 11.02 1.52
CA VAL A 82 5.10 10.85 1.12
C VAL A 82 5.55 11.94 0.13
N LEU A 83 4.69 12.34 -0.79
CA LEU A 83 4.97 13.36 -1.80
C LEU A 83 4.80 14.80 -1.29
N TRP A 84 4.29 14.97 -0.07
CA TRP A 84 4.19 16.29 0.54
C TRP A 84 5.58 16.95 0.65
N PRO A 85 5.77 18.15 0.09
CA PRO A 85 7.10 18.79 0.03
C PRO A 85 7.61 19.30 1.39
N GLY A 86 6.74 19.38 2.41
CA GLY A 86 7.07 19.80 3.77
C GLY A 86 7.05 18.66 4.80
N GLY A 87 7.06 19.03 6.08
CA GLY A 87 7.07 18.07 7.19
C GLY A 87 8.43 17.39 7.39
N MET A 88 8.45 16.22 8.00
CA MET A 88 9.68 15.43 8.20
C MET A 88 10.43 15.08 6.90
N TRP A 89 9.74 14.90 5.78
CA TRP A 89 10.33 14.30 4.57
C TRP A 89 11.39 15.20 3.95
N SER A 90 11.38 16.49 4.26
CA SER A 90 12.41 17.45 3.87
C SER A 90 13.63 17.46 4.79
N GLY A 91 13.52 16.90 6.00
CA GLY A 91 14.60 16.86 7.00
C GLY A 91 15.45 15.59 6.96
N TYR A 92 15.00 14.54 6.27
CA TYR A 92 15.69 13.25 6.18
C TYR A 92 16.35 13.03 4.81
N PRO A 93 17.38 12.16 4.72
CA PRO A 93 17.97 11.77 3.45
C PRO A 93 16.93 11.26 2.44
N LEU A 94 17.05 11.70 1.18
CA LEU A 94 16.10 11.38 0.10
C LEU A 94 15.86 9.87 -0.10
N VAL A 95 16.81 9.03 0.30
CA VAL A 95 16.68 7.56 0.23
C VAL A 95 15.44 7.06 0.97
N TRP A 96 15.10 7.59 2.15
CA TRP A 96 13.95 7.11 2.91
C TRP A 96 12.63 7.53 2.28
N ARG A 97 12.59 8.71 1.67
CA ARG A 97 11.44 9.15 0.88
C ARG A 97 11.26 8.30 -0.37
N PHE A 98 12.36 7.92 -1.03
CA PHE A 98 12.32 7.00 -2.16
C PHE A 98 11.84 5.61 -1.75
N VAL A 99 12.33 5.07 -0.63
CA VAL A 99 11.87 3.78 -0.08
C VAL A 99 10.37 3.82 0.23
N ALA A 100 9.89 4.88 0.89
CA ALA A 100 8.47 5.06 1.16
C ALA A 100 7.64 5.14 -0.13
N PHE A 101 8.11 5.90 -1.13
CA PHE A 101 7.45 6.00 -2.43
C PHE A 101 7.34 4.64 -3.13
N VAL A 102 8.43 3.86 -3.17
CA VAL A 102 8.42 2.50 -3.72
C VAL A 102 7.43 1.62 -2.98
N GLY A 103 7.42 1.65 -1.64
CA GLY A 103 6.45 0.89 -0.84
C GLY A 103 5.00 1.20 -1.19
N VAL A 104 4.64 2.49 -1.31
CA VAL A 104 3.28 2.88 -1.70
C VAL A 104 2.93 2.42 -3.11
N VAL A 105 3.84 2.57 -4.08
CA VAL A 105 3.60 2.17 -5.47
C VAL A 105 3.43 0.66 -5.60
N VAL A 106 4.19 -0.14 -4.86
CA VAL A 106 4.02 -1.60 -4.81
C VAL A 106 2.64 -1.97 -4.26
N GLY A 107 2.17 -1.29 -3.22
CA GLY A 107 0.81 -1.54 -2.71
C GLY A 107 -0.30 -1.07 -3.64
N LEU A 108 -0.10 0.06 -4.34
CA LEU A 108 -1.05 0.56 -5.34
C LEU A 108 -1.17 -0.37 -6.55
N ASP A 109 -0.05 -0.93 -6.99
CA ASP A 109 -0.01 -1.89 -8.10
C ASP A 109 -0.92 -3.09 -7.83
N ASP A 110 -0.70 -3.75 -6.68
CA ASP A 110 -1.46 -4.91 -6.23
C ASP A 110 -2.96 -4.58 -6.05
N ALA A 111 -3.28 -3.54 -5.27
CA ALA A 111 -4.65 -3.12 -5.04
C ALA A 111 -5.38 -2.72 -6.34
N ALA A 112 -4.71 -2.03 -7.26
CA ALA A 112 -5.30 -1.63 -8.53
C ALA A 112 -5.56 -2.85 -9.43
N SER A 113 -4.65 -3.84 -9.44
CA SER A 113 -4.83 -5.06 -10.20
C SER A 113 -6.11 -5.79 -9.76
N HIS A 114 -6.29 -6.03 -8.46
CA HIS A 114 -7.48 -6.71 -7.94
C HIS A 114 -8.75 -5.86 -8.02
N ALA A 115 -8.65 -4.54 -7.85
CA ALA A 115 -9.80 -3.65 -7.89
C ALA A 115 -10.35 -3.45 -9.31
N PHE A 116 -9.47 -3.35 -10.31
CA PHE A 116 -9.84 -2.98 -11.67
C PHE A 116 -9.68 -4.11 -12.69
N GLY A 117 -9.05 -5.24 -12.31
CA GLY A 117 -8.74 -6.34 -13.22
C GLY A 117 -7.71 -5.93 -14.28
N VAL A 118 -6.88 -4.94 -13.96
CA VAL A 118 -5.84 -4.44 -14.86
C VAL A 118 -4.55 -5.19 -14.62
N TRP A 119 -3.87 -5.52 -15.71
CA TRP A 119 -2.52 -6.08 -15.63
C TRP A 119 -1.54 -5.02 -15.13
N THR A 120 -0.63 -5.43 -14.26
CA THR A 120 0.46 -4.59 -13.78
C THR A 120 1.81 -5.30 -13.88
N PRO A 121 2.93 -4.56 -14.03
CA PRO A 121 4.25 -5.16 -14.16
C PRO A 121 4.69 -5.97 -12.94
N LEU A 122 4.37 -5.52 -11.71
CA LEU A 122 4.78 -6.23 -10.49
C LEU A 122 3.98 -7.52 -10.30
N ASP A 123 2.70 -7.54 -10.67
CA ASP A 123 1.88 -8.77 -10.68
C ASP A 123 2.52 -9.88 -11.53
N THR A 124 3.12 -9.52 -12.68
CA THR A 124 3.87 -10.48 -13.51
C THR A 124 5.10 -11.02 -12.79
N VAL A 125 5.88 -10.14 -12.17
CA VAL A 125 7.09 -10.53 -11.44
C VAL A 125 6.76 -11.48 -10.30
N TRP A 126 5.63 -11.28 -9.62
CA TRP A 126 5.14 -12.20 -8.58
C TRP A 126 4.74 -13.53 -9.13
N LYS A 127 3.80 -13.54 -10.08
CA LYS A 127 3.19 -14.76 -10.59
C LYS A 127 4.22 -15.66 -11.25
N VAL A 128 5.23 -15.07 -11.88
CA VAL A 128 6.28 -15.80 -12.59
C VAL A 128 7.50 -16.08 -11.71
N GLY A 129 7.91 -15.11 -10.89
CA GLY A 129 9.20 -15.16 -10.19
C GLY A 129 9.13 -15.57 -8.73
N ILE A 130 8.04 -15.27 -8.02
CA ILE A 130 7.94 -15.43 -6.56
C ILE A 130 6.92 -16.49 -6.17
N TYR A 131 5.69 -16.41 -6.69
CA TYR A 131 4.62 -17.34 -6.36
C TYR A 131 4.98 -18.82 -6.58
N PRO A 132 5.64 -19.23 -7.70
CA PRO A 132 5.96 -20.64 -7.94
C PRO A 132 7.01 -21.23 -7.00
N VAL A 133 7.73 -20.41 -6.23
CA VAL A 133 8.78 -20.86 -5.29
C VAL A 133 8.33 -20.80 -3.83
N LEU A 134 7.09 -20.33 -3.58
CA LEU A 134 6.49 -20.39 -2.25
C LEU A 134 5.87 -21.78 -2.03
N PRO A 135 6.12 -22.42 -0.86
CA PRO A 135 5.67 -23.77 -0.55
C PRO A 135 4.17 -23.90 -0.32
#